data_AF-A0A447TVN5-F1
#
_entry.id   AF-A0A447TVN5-F1
#
_cell.length_a   1.000
_cell.length_b   1.000
_cell.length_c   1.000
_cell.angle_alpha   90.00
_cell.angle_beta   90.00
_cell.angle_gamma   90.00
#
_symmetry.space_group_name_H-M   'P 1'
#
loop_
_entity.id
_entity.type
_entity.pdbx_description
1 polymer ?
#
loop_
_entity_poly.entity_id
_entity_poly.type
_entity_poly.pdbx_seq_one_letter_code
_entity_poly.pdbx_strand_id
1 'polypeptide(L)'
;MLDAILQQDPKARVACETYVKTGMVLVGGEITTSAWVDIEEITRNTVREIGYVHSDMGFDANSCAVLSAIGKQSPDINQGVDRADPLEQGAGDQGLMFGYATNETDVLMPAPITYAHRLVQRQAEVRKNGTLPWLRPDAKSQVTFQYDDGKIVGIDAVVLSTQHAEDIDQKSLQEAVMEEIIKPILPSEWLNTSTKFFINPTGRFVIGGPMGDCGLTGRKIIVDTYGGMARHGGGAFSGKDPSKVDRFCSLRCALCREKHRGGRSGGSL
;
A
#
# COMPACT_ATOMS: atom_id res chain seq x y z
N MET A 1 -7.00 13.11 0.49
CA MET A 1 -7.75 13.74 1.60
C MET A 1 -6.84 14.28 2.69
N LEU A 2 -6.21 13.43 3.49
CA LEU A 2 -5.33 13.89 4.60
C LEU A 2 -4.31 14.94 4.16
N ASP A 3 -3.57 14.68 3.08
CA ASP A 3 -2.49 15.57 2.64
C ASP A 3 -3.02 16.95 2.21
N ALA A 4 -4.14 16.99 1.48
CA ALA A 4 -4.79 18.23 1.07
C ALA A 4 -5.27 19.07 2.27
N ILE A 5 -5.73 18.39 3.33
CA ILE A 5 -6.14 19.04 4.58
C ILE A 5 -4.91 19.58 5.32
N LEU A 6 -3.88 18.74 5.54
CA LEU A 6 -2.67 19.12 6.28
C LEU A 6 -1.86 20.21 5.57
N GLN A 7 -1.95 20.31 4.25
CA GLN A 7 -1.33 21.39 3.49
C GLN A 7 -1.90 22.77 3.87
N GLN A 8 -3.19 22.85 4.19
CA GLN A 8 -3.87 24.09 4.57
C GLN A 8 -3.91 24.29 6.10
N ASP A 9 -4.09 23.20 6.85
CA ASP A 9 -4.21 23.18 8.30
C ASP A 9 -3.34 22.05 8.89
N PRO A 10 -2.06 22.34 9.23
CA PRO A 10 -1.15 21.35 9.79
C PRO A 10 -1.57 20.78 11.15
N LYS A 11 -2.52 21.43 11.84
CA LYS A 11 -3.05 20.99 13.15
C LYS A 11 -4.36 20.22 13.03
N ALA A 12 -4.85 20.00 11.81
CA ALA A 12 -6.08 19.27 11.56
C ALA A 12 -6.06 17.88 12.23
N ARG A 13 -7.23 17.48 12.74
CA ARG A 13 -7.50 16.12 13.20
C ARG A 13 -8.30 15.41 12.11
N VAL A 14 -7.75 14.35 11.57
CA VAL A 14 -8.29 13.60 10.44
C VAL A 14 -8.30 12.12 10.77
N ALA A 15 -9.48 11.53 10.72
CA ALA A 15 -9.73 10.09 10.69
C ALA A 15 -10.66 9.81 9.50
N CYS A 16 -10.07 9.75 8.31
CA CYS A 16 -10.80 9.61 7.04
C CYS A 16 -10.80 8.15 6.58
N GLU A 17 -11.97 7.55 6.52
CA GLU A 17 -12.18 6.19 6.02
C GLU A 17 -12.74 6.24 4.59
N THR A 18 -12.47 5.19 3.82
CA THR A 18 -12.95 5.10 2.43
C THR A 18 -13.44 3.69 2.13
N TYR A 19 -14.66 3.62 1.59
CA TYR A 19 -15.29 2.41 1.08
C TYR A 19 -15.45 2.55 -0.43
N VAL A 20 -14.99 1.56 -1.19
CA VAL A 20 -14.99 1.60 -2.66
C VAL A 20 -15.63 0.33 -3.19
N LYS A 21 -16.66 0.48 -4.03
CA LYS A 21 -17.32 -0.63 -4.72
C LYS A 21 -17.83 -0.19 -6.08
N THR A 22 -18.38 -1.11 -6.87
CA THR A 22 -18.92 -0.88 -8.21
C THR A 22 -19.67 0.45 -8.30
N GLY A 23 -19.14 1.37 -9.10
CA GLY A 23 -19.76 2.66 -9.40
C GLY A 23 -19.72 3.72 -8.28
N MET A 24 -19.08 3.47 -7.12
CA MET A 24 -19.02 4.48 -6.05
C MET A 24 -17.74 4.49 -5.21
N VAL A 25 -17.43 5.68 -4.71
CA VAL A 25 -16.49 5.93 -3.61
C VAL A 25 -17.26 6.61 -2.48
N LEU A 26 -17.27 6.01 -1.29
CA LEU A 26 -17.80 6.61 -0.08
C LEU A 26 -16.64 7.05 0.81
N VAL A 27 -16.53 8.35 1.05
CA VAL A 27 -15.55 8.97 1.94
C VAL A 27 -16.28 9.34 3.24
N GLY A 28 -15.81 8.84 4.38
CA GLY A 28 -16.44 9.08 5.67
C GLY A 28 -15.44 9.19 6.82
N GLY A 29 -15.97 9.24 8.04
CA GLY A 29 -15.20 9.35 9.28
C GLY A 29 -15.24 10.76 9.86
N GLU A 30 -14.26 11.09 10.70
CA GLU A 30 -14.26 12.30 11.51
C GLU A 30 -13.11 13.24 11.11
N ILE A 31 -13.46 14.47 10.73
CA ILE A 31 -12.50 15.50 10.36
C ILE A 31 -12.80 16.80 11.12
N THR A 32 -11.80 17.29 11.84
CA THR A 32 -11.81 18.60 12.50
C THR A 32 -10.67 19.42 11.95
N THR A 33 -11.00 20.45 11.18
CA THR A 33 -10.02 21.31 10.50
C THR A 33 -10.60 22.68 10.18
N SER A 34 -9.74 23.67 9.97
CA SER A 34 -10.09 24.95 9.33
C SER A 34 -9.94 24.94 7.80
N ALA A 35 -9.35 23.90 7.24
CA ALA A 35 -9.16 23.74 5.80
C ALA A 35 -10.48 23.57 5.05
N TRP A 36 -10.52 24.04 3.80
CA TRP A 36 -11.59 23.72 2.87
C TRP A 36 -11.02 22.87 1.74
N VAL A 37 -11.61 21.70 1.52
CA VAL A 37 -11.15 20.74 0.50
C VAL A 37 -12.33 20.24 -0.31
N ASP A 38 -12.15 20.15 -1.63
CA ASP A 38 -13.13 19.54 -2.52
C ASP A 38 -12.94 18.01 -2.51
N ILE A 39 -13.82 17.33 -1.78
CA ILE A 39 -13.76 15.87 -1.61
C ILE A 39 -13.97 15.17 -2.97
N GLU A 40 -14.86 15.69 -3.81
CA GLU A 40 -15.16 15.10 -5.09
C GLU A 40 -13.96 15.21 -6.02
N GLU A 41 -13.42 16.42 -6.18
CA GLU A 41 -12.26 16.67 -7.04
C GLU A 41 -11.06 15.83 -6.60
N ILE A 42 -10.71 15.84 -5.30
CA ILE A 42 -9.61 15.03 -4.76
C ILE A 42 -9.82 13.55 -5.03
N THR A 43 -11.04 13.05 -4.81
CA THR A 43 -11.37 11.63 -5.02
C THR A 43 -11.21 11.25 -6.48
N ARG A 44 -11.81 12.03 -7.40
CA ARG A 44 -11.74 11.77 -8.84
C ARG A 44 -10.30 11.86 -9.36
N ASN A 45 -9.53 12.86 -8.93
CA ASN A 45 -8.13 13.01 -9.31
C ASN A 45 -7.29 11.81 -8.83
N THR A 46 -7.48 11.38 -7.58
CA THR A 46 -6.81 10.20 -7.02
C THR A 46 -7.13 8.94 -7.83
N VAL A 47 -8.41 8.70 -8.16
CA VAL A 47 -8.83 7.54 -8.98
C VAL A 47 -8.23 7.60 -10.39
N ARG A 48 -8.16 8.80 -10.98
CA ARG A 48 -7.57 9.04 -12.30
C ARG A 48 -6.06 8.74 -12.31
N GLU A 49 -5.34 9.19 -11.30
CA GLU A 49 -3.90 8.94 -11.14
C GLU A 49 -3.56 7.45 -10.93
N ILE A 50 -4.46 6.70 -10.30
CA ILE A 50 -4.35 5.24 -10.21
C ILE A 50 -4.49 4.61 -11.60
N GLY A 51 -5.35 5.16 -12.46
CA GLY A 51 -5.52 4.77 -13.86
C GLY A 51 -6.91 4.26 -14.23
N TYR A 52 -7.91 4.40 -13.35
CA TYR A 52 -9.30 4.06 -13.65
C TYR A 52 -9.99 5.22 -14.36
N VAL A 53 -9.96 5.21 -15.69
CA VAL A 53 -10.42 6.31 -16.54
C VAL A 53 -11.40 5.90 -17.64
N HIS A 54 -11.81 4.63 -17.65
CA HIS A 54 -12.76 4.11 -18.63
C HIS A 54 -13.56 2.95 -18.02
N SER A 55 -14.85 2.87 -18.34
CA SER A 55 -15.77 1.85 -17.82
C SER A 55 -15.34 0.42 -18.14
N ASP A 56 -14.65 0.21 -19.27
CA ASP A 56 -14.12 -1.11 -19.67
C ASP A 56 -13.17 -1.71 -18.62
N MET A 57 -12.52 -0.87 -17.80
CA MET A 57 -11.62 -1.30 -16.73
C MET A 57 -12.37 -1.72 -15.45
N GLY A 58 -13.70 -1.55 -15.41
CA GLY A 58 -14.57 -1.84 -14.28
C GLY A 58 -14.85 -0.64 -13.36
N PHE A 59 -14.14 0.47 -13.54
CA PHE A 59 -14.30 1.69 -12.76
C PHE A 59 -13.75 2.90 -13.51
N ASP A 60 -14.37 4.07 -13.34
CA ASP A 60 -13.99 5.30 -14.02
C ASP A 60 -14.17 6.51 -13.10
N ALA A 61 -13.10 7.29 -12.94
CA ALA A 61 -13.04 8.52 -12.16
C ALA A 61 -14.09 9.56 -12.57
N ASN A 62 -14.49 9.61 -13.84
CA ASN A 62 -15.40 10.64 -14.34
C ASN A 62 -16.88 10.28 -14.16
N SER A 63 -17.21 9.00 -14.10
CA SER A 63 -18.59 8.52 -14.04
C SER A 63 -18.98 7.88 -12.69
N CYS A 64 -18.02 7.54 -11.82
CA CYS A 64 -18.35 7.00 -10.50
C CYS A 64 -19.03 8.05 -9.60
N ALA A 65 -19.91 7.58 -8.72
CA ALA A 65 -20.50 8.39 -7.66
C ALA A 65 -19.46 8.66 -6.56
N VAL A 66 -19.41 9.89 -6.07
CA VAL A 66 -18.64 10.24 -4.87
C VAL A 66 -19.61 10.63 -3.77
N LEU A 67 -19.63 9.84 -2.70
CA LEU A 67 -20.48 10.03 -1.54
C LEU A 67 -19.63 10.51 -0.37
N SER A 68 -20.14 11.48 0.39
CA SER A 68 -19.49 11.98 1.60
C SER A 68 -20.37 11.76 2.82
N ALA A 69 -19.80 11.15 3.85
CA ALA A 69 -20.40 10.93 5.16
C ALA A 69 -19.39 11.35 6.26
N ILE A 70 -18.84 12.55 6.12
CA ILE A 70 -17.82 13.10 7.03
C ILE A 70 -18.51 13.87 8.16
N GLY A 71 -18.23 13.45 9.40
CA GLY A 71 -18.62 14.16 10.62
C GLY A 71 -17.47 14.97 11.23
N LYS A 72 -17.77 15.69 12.30
CA LYS A 72 -16.75 16.32 13.16
C LYS A 72 -16.30 15.34 14.24
N GLN A 73 -15.05 15.44 14.66
CA GLN A 73 -14.55 14.63 15.78
C GLN A 73 -15.29 14.94 17.08
N SER A 74 -15.52 13.92 17.91
CA SER A 74 -16.16 14.09 19.22
C SER A 74 -15.36 15.07 20.11
N PRO A 75 -16.01 16.09 20.71
CA PRO A 75 -15.38 16.97 21.69
C PRO A 75 -14.81 16.25 22.91
N ASP A 76 -15.39 15.10 23.28
CA ASP A 76 -14.94 14.30 24.44
C ASP A 76 -13.60 13.62 24.19
N ILE A 77 -13.35 13.19 22.94
CA ILE A 77 -12.04 12.66 22.53
C ILE A 77 -11.01 13.79 22.50
N ASN A 78 -11.42 14.99 22.08
CA ASN A 78 -10.49 16.10 21.92
C ASN A 78 -9.91 16.60 23.25
N GLN A 79 -10.67 16.51 24.35
CA GLN A 79 -10.20 16.88 25.70
C GLN A 79 -9.02 16.01 26.19
N GLY A 80 -8.92 14.76 25.74
CA GLY A 80 -7.80 13.88 26.10
C GLY A 80 -6.52 14.12 25.30
N VAL A 81 -6.64 14.73 24.12
CA VAL A 81 -5.56 14.89 23.13
C VAL A 81 -5.00 16.31 23.14
N ASP A 82 -5.86 17.32 23.11
CA ASP A 82 -5.45 18.72 23.07
C ASP A 82 -5.26 19.27 24.49
N ARG A 83 -4.01 19.24 24.97
CA ARG A 83 -3.60 19.88 26.22
C ARG A 83 -2.93 21.24 25.98
N ALA A 84 -2.91 22.08 27.04
CA ALA A 84 -2.28 23.40 27.01
C ALA A 84 -0.77 23.31 26.75
N ASP A 85 -0.09 22.28 27.29
CA ASP A 85 1.29 21.96 26.94
C ASP A 85 1.32 20.90 25.82
N PRO A 86 1.91 21.22 24.65
CA PRO A 86 2.12 20.25 23.56
C PRO A 86 2.89 18.99 23.99
N LEU A 87 3.76 19.07 25.00
CA LEU A 87 4.52 17.92 25.51
C LEU A 87 3.69 16.97 26.38
N GLU A 88 2.54 17.44 26.88
CA GLU A 88 1.62 16.62 27.67
C GLU A 88 0.49 16.00 26.84
N GLN A 89 0.47 16.24 25.52
CA GLN A 89 -0.55 15.66 24.65
C GLN A 89 -0.53 14.13 24.74
N GLY A 90 -1.67 13.56 25.12
CA GLY A 90 -1.85 12.12 25.30
C GLY A 90 -2.02 11.39 23.97
N ALA A 91 -1.89 10.06 24.03
CA ALA A 91 -2.29 9.21 22.92
C ALA A 91 -3.79 9.37 22.65
N GLY A 92 -4.18 9.57 21.38
CA GLY A 92 -5.59 9.67 21.00
C GLY A 92 -6.38 8.36 21.10
N ASP A 93 -5.69 7.23 21.26
CA ASP A 93 -6.28 5.91 21.52
C ASP A 93 -5.23 5.02 22.21
N GLN A 94 -5.68 3.91 22.82
CA GLN A 94 -4.81 2.83 23.25
C GLN A 94 -4.28 2.05 22.04
N GLY A 95 -3.07 1.48 22.14
CA GLY A 95 -2.60 0.60 21.09
C GLY A 95 -1.20 0.03 21.33
N LEU A 96 -0.84 -0.94 20.50
CA LEU A 96 0.48 -1.56 20.46
C LEU A 96 1.10 -1.25 19.10
N MET A 97 2.40 -0.94 19.07
CA MET A 97 3.10 -0.64 17.82
C MET A 97 4.40 -1.42 17.76
N PHE A 98 4.73 -1.90 16.57
CA PHE A 98 5.92 -2.70 16.32
C PHE A 98 6.76 -2.05 15.24
N GLY A 99 8.06 -2.00 15.48
CA GLY A 99 9.06 -1.65 14.48
C GLY A 99 9.98 -2.83 14.24
N TYR A 100 10.41 -3.00 13.00
CA TYR A 100 11.30 -4.07 12.58
C TYR A 100 12.32 -3.55 11.57
N ALA A 101 13.51 -4.16 11.58
CA ALA A 101 14.56 -3.93 10.60
C ALA A 101 15.43 -5.18 10.48
N THR A 102 15.80 -5.54 9.26
CA THR A 102 16.69 -6.67 8.93
C THR A 102 17.68 -6.25 7.85
N ASN A 103 18.84 -6.90 7.74
CA ASN A 103 19.87 -6.57 6.73
C ASN A 103 19.80 -7.47 5.50
N GLU A 104 18.67 -8.16 5.29
CA GLU A 104 18.43 -8.97 4.10
C GLU A 104 18.40 -8.14 2.81
N THR A 105 18.10 -6.84 2.91
CA THR A 105 18.14 -5.88 1.81
C THR A 105 18.90 -4.62 2.20
N ASP A 106 19.32 -3.85 1.20
CA ASP A 106 19.95 -2.53 1.34
C ASP A 106 19.08 -1.51 2.08
N VAL A 107 17.77 -1.55 1.87
CA VAL A 107 16.79 -0.66 2.53
C VAL A 107 16.33 -1.15 3.92
N LEU A 108 17.08 -2.08 4.52
CA LEU A 108 16.85 -2.64 5.86
C LEU A 108 15.47 -3.29 6.10
N MET A 109 14.83 -3.81 5.05
CA MET A 109 13.53 -4.46 5.08
C MET A 109 13.63 -5.98 4.82
N PRO A 110 12.64 -6.78 5.23
CA PRO A 110 12.62 -8.20 4.86
C PRO A 110 12.58 -8.37 3.34
N ALA A 111 13.37 -9.29 2.79
CA ALA A 111 13.40 -9.49 1.34
C ALA A 111 12.02 -9.86 0.76
N PRO A 112 11.21 -10.76 1.37
CA PRO A 112 9.94 -11.19 0.77
C PRO A 112 8.97 -10.04 0.49
N ILE A 113 8.77 -9.14 1.46
CA ILE A 113 7.88 -7.99 1.28
C ILE A 113 8.46 -6.97 0.31
N THR A 114 9.79 -6.76 0.37
CA THR A 114 10.49 -5.81 -0.51
C THR A 114 10.32 -6.21 -1.98
N TYR A 115 10.53 -7.49 -2.32
CA TYR A 115 10.39 -7.96 -3.69
C TYR A 115 8.94 -8.09 -4.15
N ALA A 116 8.01 -8.46 -3.27
CA ALA A 116 6.58 -8.37 -3.59
C ALA A 116 6.18 -6.92 -3.95
N HIS A 117 6.60 -5.92 -3.15
CA HIS A 117 6.34 -4.52 -3.44
C HIS A 117 6.96 -4.07 -4.77
N ARG A 118 8.23 -4.42 -5.02
CA ARG A 118 8.92 -4.05 -6.26
C ARG A 118 8.23 -4.64 -7.50
N LEU A 119 7.67 -5.84 -7.43
CA LEU A 119 6.94 -6.46 -8.55
C LEU A 119 5.68 -5.67 -8.93
N VAL A 120 4.82 -5.33 -7.98
CA VAL A 120 3.60 -4.52 -8.28
C VAL A 120 3.93 -3.07 -8.61
N GLN A 121 5.01 -2.52 -8.06
CA GLN A 121 5.53 -1.21 -8.44
C GLN A 121 5.96 -1.20 -9.91
N ARG A 122 6.73 -2.21 -10.34
CA ARG A 122 7.15 -2.37 -11.73
C ARG A 122 5.96 -2.59 -12.66
N GLN A 123 4.98 -3.40 -12.27
CA GLN A 123 3.73 -3.57 -13.03
C GLN A 123 3.04 -2.22 -13.27
N ALA A 124 2.95 -1.38 -12.24
CA ALA A 124 2.33 -0.06 -12.36
C ALA A 124 3.16 0.90 -13.24
N GLU A 125 4.49 0.82 -13.15
CA GLU A 125 5.41 1.60 -13.99
C GLU A 125 5.24 1.27 -15.47
N VAL A 126 5.34 -0.01 -15.85
CA VAL A 126 5.24 -0.46 -17.26
C VAL A 126 3.84 -0.28 -17.85
N ARG A 127 2.82 -0.21 -16.99
CA ARG A 127 1.47 0.22 -17.37
C ARG A 127 1.44 1.71 -17.68
N LYS A 128 1.91 2.55 -16.74
CA LYS A 128 1.79 4.01 -16.82
C LYS A 128 2.68 4.63 -17.90
N ASN A 129 3.84 4.03 -18.19
CA ASN A 129 4.73 4.50 -19.25
C ASN A 129 4.36 3.95 -20.65
N GLY A 130 3.37 3.06 -20.75
CA GLY A 130 2.90 2.49 -22.00
C GLY A 130 3.73 1.33 -22.56
N THR A 131 4.73 0.81 -21.85
CA THR A 131 5.49 -0.39 -22.26
C THR A 131 4.57 -1.59 -22.48
N LEU A 132 3.62 -1.81 -21.55
CA LEU A 132 2.59 -2.84 -21.66
C LEU A 132 1.19 -2.18 -21.60
N PRO A 133 0.69 -1.64 -22.73
CA PRO A 133 -0.49 -0.75 -22.75
C PRO A 133 -1.82 -1.47 -22.46
N TRP A 134 -1.83 -2.80 -22.57
CA TRP A 134 -2.97 -3.66 -22.27
C TRP A 134 -3.12 -3.96 -20.76
N LEU A 135 -2.15 -3.57 -19.93
CA LEU A 135 -2.27 -3.72 -18.48
C LEU A 135 -3.31 -2.78 -17.90
N ARG A 136 -4.06 -3.28 -16.92
CA ARG A 136 -5.03 -2.50 -16.15
C ARG A 136 -4.56 -2.29 -14.71
N PRO A 137 -5.23 -1.43 -13.91
CA PRO A 137 -4.68 -1.02 -12.62
C PRO A 137 -4.59 -2.11 -11.54
N ASP A 138 -5.48 -3.10 -11.54
CA ASP A 138 -5.51 -4.15 -10.50
C ASP A 138 -4.41 -5.20 -10.70
N ALA A 139 -3.58 -5.41 -9.68
CA ALA A 139 -2.51 -6.40 -9.69
C ALA A 139 -2.16 -6.88 -8.28
N LYS A 140 -1.69 -8.13 -8.18
CA LYS A 140 -1.29 -8.80 -6.94
C LYS A 140 -0.04 -9.60 -7.18
N SER A 141 0.92 -9.50 -6.27
CA SER A 141 2.15 -10.30 -6.29
C SER A 141 2.32 -11.08 -5.00
N GLN A 142 2.89 -12.27 -5.10
CA GLN A 142 3.34 -13.07 -3.96
C GLN A 142 4.67 -13.72 -4.31
N VAL A 143 5.59 -13.74 -3.36
CA VAL A 143 6.90 -14.39 -3.54
C VAL A 143 7.17 -15.29 -2.34
N THR A 144 7.56 -16.53 -2.60
CA THR A 144 7.92 -17.52 -1.58
C THR A 144 9.41 -17.76 -1.65
N PHE A 145 10.11 -17.32 -0.60
CA PHE A 145 11.56 -17.45 -0.46
C PHE A 145 11.93 -18.75 0.25
N GLN A 146 13.07 -19.30 -0.13
CA GLN A 146 13.73 -20.40 0.56
C GLN A 146 14.78 -19.82 1.51
N TYR A 147 14.72 -20.24 2.78
CA TYR A 147 15.69 -19.87 3.80
C TYR A 147 16.40 -21.10 4.32
N ASP A 148 17.73 -21.04 4.42
CA ASP A 148 18.57 -22.00 5.11
C ASP A 148 19.46 -21.26 6.12
N ASP A 149 19.48 -21.74 7.36
CA ASP A 149 20.16 -21.11 8.51
C ASP A 149 19.95 -19.57 8.60
N GLY A 150 18.71 -19.13 8.38
CA GLY A 150 18.34 -17.71 8.43
C GLY A 150 18.85 -16.85 7.26
N LYS A 151 19.42 -17.46 6.21
CA LYS A 151 19.87 -16.78 4.98
C LYS A 151 19.00 -17.20 3.79
N ILE A 152 18.84 -16.28 2.85
CA ILE A 152 18.12 -16.53 1.60
C ILE A 152 19.00 -17.41 0.71
N VAL A 153 18.45 -18.55 0.28
CA VAL A 153 19.12 -19.46 -0.67
C VAL A 153 18.46 -19.49 -2.05
N GLY A 154 17.26 -18.94 -2.19
CA GLY A 154 16.56 -18.85 -3.47
C GLY A 154 15.09 -18.48 -3.33
N ILE A 155 14.37 -18.52 -4.46
CA ILE A 155 12.92 -18.33 -4.55
C ILE A 155 12.28 -19.63 -5.04
N ASP A 156 11.35 -20.16 -4.26
CA ASP A 156 10.58 -21.37 -4.61
C ASP A 156 9.48 -21.06 -5.62
N ALA A 157 8.73 -19.99 -5.36
CA ALA A 157 7.55 -19.64 -6.16
C ALA A 157 7.35 -18.12 -6.28
N VAL A 158 6.92 -17.70 -7.46
CA VAL A 158 6.48 -16.34 -7.77
C VAL A 158 5.08 -16.41 -8.34
N VAL A 159 4.15 -15.67 -7.75
CA VAL A 159 2.80 -15.50 -8.27
C VAL A 159 2.61 -14.03 -8.65
N LEU A 160 2.20 -13.78 -9.90
CA LEU A 160 1.78 -12.46 -10.33
C LEU A 160 0.42 -12.59 -11.02
N SER A 161 -0.60 -12.01 -10.42
CA SER A 161 -1.91 -11.83 -11.06
C SER A 161 -2.09 -10.37 -11.44
N THR A 162 -2.28 -10.07 -12.71
CA THR A 162 -2.49 -8.71 -13.20
C THR A 162 -3.71 -8.64 -14.11
N GLN A 163 -4.51 -7.61 -13.90
CA GLN A 163 -5.67 -7.30 -14.71
C GLN A 163 -5.21 -6.82 -16.09
N HIS A 164 -5.91 -7.25 -17.13
CA HIS A 164 -5.57 -6.95 -18.52
C HIS A 164 -6.79 -6.67 -19.38
N ALA A 165 -6.58 -6.06 -20.55
CA ALA A 165 -7.56 -5.93 -21.60
C ALA A 165 -7.90 -7.28 -22.24
N GLU A 166 -9.03 -7.37 -22.95
CA GLU A 166 -9.54 -8.64 -23.49
C GLU A 166 -8.76 -9.16 -24.71
N ASP A 167 -7.98 -8.29 -25.34
CA ASP A 167 -7.31 -8.48 -26.62
C ASP A 167 -5.99 -9.24 -26.53
N ILE A 168 -5.35 -9.28 -25.35
CA ILE A 168 -4.11 -10.05 -25.16
C ILE A 168 -4.40 -11.52 -24.85
N ASP A 169 -3.71 -12.42 -25.55
CA ASP A 169 -3.74 -13.84 -25.24
C ASP A 169 -2.84 -14.20 -24.05
N GLN A 170 -3.16 -15.32 -23.41
CA GLN A 170 -2.50 -15.73 -22.18
C GLN A 170 -1.00 -15.98 -22.35
N LYS A 171 -0.55 -16.51 -23.49
CA LYS A 171 0.86 -16.85 -23.69
C LYS A 171 1.70 -15.59 -23.81
N SER A 172 1.26 -14.64 -24.63
CA SER A 172 1.92 -13.33 -24.75
C SER A 172 1.90 -12.55 -23.45
N LEU A 173 0.80 -12.61 -22.68
CA LEU A 173 0.74 -12.00 -21.34
C LEU A 173 1.81 -12.59 -20.41
N GLN A 174 1.92 -13.92 -20.36
CA GLN A 174 2.88 -14.61 -19.48
C GLN A 174 4.32 -14.29 -19.83
N GLU A 175 4.66 -14.28 -21.12
CA GLU A 175 5.99 -13.93 -21.62
C GLU A 175 6.32 -12.46 -21.31
N ALA A 176 5.41 -11.53 -21.60
CA ALA A 176 5.62 -10.12 -21.33
C ALA A 176 5.78 -9.82 -19.83
N VAL A 177 4.97 -10.44 -18.96
CA VAL A 177 5.11 -10.30 -17.51
C VAL A 177 6.45 -10.85 -17.02
N MET A 178 6.91 -11.96 -17.59
CA MET A 178 8.20 -12.54 -17.23
C MET A 178 9.36 -11.60 -17.57
N GLU A 179 9.42 -11.10 -18.81
CA GLU A 179 10.55 -10.30 -19.30
C GLU A 179 10.52 -8.86 -18.76
N GLU A 180 9.36 -8.23 -18.66
CA GLU A 180 9.25 -6.81 -18.33
C GLU A 180 9.05 -6.52 -16.84
N ILE A 181 8.61 -7.52 -16.06
CA ILE A 181 8.25 -7.33 -14.64
C ILE A 181 9.05 -8.25 -13.72
N ILE A 182 9.07 -9.57 -13.96
CA ILE A 182 9.66 -10.51 -13.02
C ILE A 182 11.19 -10.50 -13.09
N LYS A 183 11.75 -10.77 -14.27
CA LYS A 183 13.21 -10.85 -14.47
C LYS A 183 13.96 -9.54 -14.15
N PRO A 184 13.44 -8.33 -14.46
CA PRO A 184 14.13 -7.09 -14.12
C PRO A 184 14.16 -6.78 -12.63
N ILE A 185 13.28 -7.40 -11.83
CA ILE A 185 13.10 -7.09 -10.41
C ILE A 185 13.69 -8.13 -9.49
N LEU A 186 13.56 -9.41 -9.83
CA LEU A 186 14.05 -10.50 -9.00
C LEU A 186 15.52 -10.81 -9.33
N PRO A 187 16.42 -10.85 -8.32
CA PRO A 187 17.82 -11.16 -8.56
C PRO A 187 17.99 -12.55 -9.18
N SER A 188 18.75 -12.61 -10.27
CA SER A 188 18.94 -13.84 -11.06
C SER A 188 19.56 -14.99 -10.25
N GLU A 189 20.37 -14.67 -9.24
CA GLU A 189 21.01 -15.62 -8.34
C GLU A 189 20.02 -16.41 -7.48
N TRP A 190 18.80 -15.91 -7.29
CA TRP A 190 17.75 -16.59 -6.53
C TRP A 190 16.74 -17.31 -7.41
N LEU A 191 16.82 -17.12 -8.73
CA LEU A 191 15.98 -17.79 -9.71
C LEU A 191 16.73 -18.98 -10.29
N ASN A 192 16.14 -20.16 -10.18
CA ASN A 192 16.72 -21.38 -10.72
C ASN A 192 15.66 -22.20 -11.47
N THR A 193 16.07 -23.32 -12.06
CA THR A 193 15.17 -24.20 -12.85
C THR A 193 14.03 -24.82 -12.03
N SER A 194 14.13 -24.82 -10.69
CA SER A 194 13.07 -25.28 -9.79
C SER A 194 12.10 -24.17 -9.37
N THR A 195 12.40 -22.89 -9.64
CA THR A 195 11.51 -21.77 -9.33
C THR A 195 10.23 -21.85 -10.16
N LYS A 196 9.08 -21.85 -9.47
CA LYS A 196 7.75 -21.95 -10.08
C LYS A 196 7.19 -20.56 -10.34
N PHE A 197 6.73 -20.32 -11.56
CA PHE A 197 6.11 -19.06 -11.93
C PHE A 197 4.62 -19.27 -12.22
N PHE A 198 3.77 -18.56 -11.48
CA PHE A 198 2.32 -18.59 -11.60
C PHE A 198 1.83 -17.22 -12.06
N ILE A 199 1.77 -17.04 -13.39
CA ILE A 199 1.31 -15.78 -14.00
C ILE A 199 -0.14 -15.96 -14.46
N ASN A 200 -1.05 -15.18 -13.87
CA ASN A 200 -2.50 -15.29 -14.05
C ASN A 200 -2.99 -16.76 -14.00
N PRO A 201 -2.82 -17.49 -12.88
CA PRO A 201 -3.12 -18.93 -12.81
C PRO A 201 -4.61 -19.26 -13.03
N THR A 202 -5.51 -18.30 -12.81
CA THR A 202 -6.94 -18.42 -13.11
C THR A 202 -7.25 -18.33 -14.61
N GLY A 203 -6.24 -18.07 -15.45
CA GLY A 203 -6.39 -17.81 -16.87
C GLY A 203 -6.78 -16.36 -17.12
N ARG A 204 -8.06 -16.03 -16.99
CA ARG A 204 -8.60 -14.72 -17.38
C ARG A 204 -8.76 -13.78 -16.18
N PHE A 205 -8.14 -12.60 -16.23
CA PHE A 205 -8.31 -11.54 -15.24
C PHE A 205 -8.65 -10.19 -15.93
N VAL A 206 -9.83 -10.13 -16.56
CA VAL A 206 -10.29 -8.91 -17.25
C VAL A 206 -11.07 -7.99 -16.31
N ILE A 207 -11.92 -8.57 -15.47
CA ILE A 207 -12.76 -7.86 -14.49
C ILE A 207 -11.97 -7.75 -13.18
N GLY A 208 -11.67 -6.53 -12.77
CA GLY A 208 -10.90 -6.23 -11.56
C GLY A 208 -11.37 -4.96 -10.87
N GLY A 209 -10.56 -4.46 -9.95
CA GLY A 209 -10.84 -3.22 -9.22
C GLY A 209 -12.14 -3.28 -8.41
N PRO A 210 -12.79 -2.13 -8.18
CA PRO A 210 -14.02 -2.06 -7.38
C PRO A 210 -15.19 -2.91 -7.90
N MET A 211 -15.21 -3.22 -9.20
CA MET A 211 -16.18 -4.12 -9.79
C MET A 211 -15.96 -5.57 -9.32
N GLY A 212 -14.71 -6.04 -9.37
CA GLY A 212 -14.33 -7.40 -8.96
C GLY A 212 -14.28 -7.63 -7.45
N ASP A 213 -13.86 -6.63 -6.66
CA ASP A 213 -13.67 -6.77 -5.21
C ASP A 213 -14.05 -5.47 -4.46
N CYS A 214 -14.37 -5.57 -3.18
CA CYS A 214 -14.68 -4.40 -2.34
C CYS A 214 -13.41 -3.82 -1.72
N GLY A 215 -13.18 -2.52 -1.91
CA GLY A 215 -12.07 -1.79 -1.29
C GLY A 215 -12.49 -1.15 0.03
N LEU A 216 -11.65 -1.28 1.06
CA LEU A 216 -11.79 -0.54 2.31
C LEU A 216 -10.41 -0.07 2.79
N THR A 217 -10.36 1.13 3.35
CA THR A 217 -9.19 1.66 4.05
C THR A 217 -8.73 0.69 5.15
N GLY A 218 -7.42 0.58 5.34
CA GLY A 218 -6.84 -0.24 6.42
C GLY A 218 -6.99 -1.75 6.26
N ARG A 219 -7.32 -2.28 5.07
CA ARG A 219 -7.40 -3.73 4.80
C ARG A 219 -6.15 -4.34 4.16
N LYS A 220 -5.02 -3.65 4.25
CA LYS A 220 -3.70 -4.09 3.75
C LYS A 220 -2.56 -3.87 4.76
N ILE A 221 -2.86 -3.81 6.06
CA ILE A 221 -1.90 -3.48 7.13
C ILE A 221 -0.61 -4.32 7.16
N ILE A 222 -0.67 -5.59 6.75
CA ILE A 222 0.54 -6.45 6.69
C ILE A 222 1.40 -6.13 5.47
N VAL A 223 0.76 -5.75 4.36
CA VAL A 223 1.45 -5.26 3.16
C VAL A 223 2.04 -3.88 3.44
N ASP A 224 1.31 -3.01 4.15
CA ASP A 224 1.78 -1.68 4.56
C ASP A 224 2.99 -1.73 5.52
N THR A 225 3.34 -2.90 6.06
CA THR A 225 4.41 -3.07 7.05
C THR A 225 5.49 -4.05 6.59
N TYR A 226 5.54 -5.24 7.18
CA TYR A 226 6.69 -6.14 7.10
C TYR A 226 6.37 -7.49 6.44
N GLY A 227 5.23 -7.61 5.75
CA GLY A 227 4.84 -8.80 5.00
C GLY A 227 4.71 -10.07 5.85
N GLY A 228 4.40 -9.92 7.14
CA GLY A 228 4.28 -11.03 8.09
C GLY A 228 5.59 -11.50 8.73
N MET A 229 6.74 -10.93 8.35
CA MET A 229 8.03 -11.24 8.99
C MET A 229 8.14 -10.69 10.42
N ALA A 230 7.38 -9.63 10.71
CA ALA A 230 7.31 -9.02 12.03
C ALA A 230 5.89 -9.02 12.59
N ARG A 231 5.78 -8.67 13.87
CA ARG A 231 4.50 -8.52 14.56
C ARG A 231 3.79 -7.24 14.10
N HIS A 232 2.48 -7.20 14.28
CA HIS A 232 1.65 -6.06 13.95
C HIS A 232 0.66 -5.78 15.09
N GLY A 233 0.41 -4.50 15.38
CA GLY A 233 -0.44 -4.08 16.50
C GLY A 233 -1.93 -3.96 16.18
N GLY A 234 -2.28 -3.94 14.90
CA GLY A 234 -3.67 -3.92 14.40
C GLY A 234 -4.10 -2.57 13.81
N GLY A 235 -3.42 -1.48 14.17
CA GLY A 235 -3.74 -0.14 13.68
C GLY A 235 -3.41 0.06 12.19
N ALA A 236 -4.36 0.62 11.43
CA ALA A 236 -4.14 1.07 10.06
C ALA A 236 -3.50 2.48 10.01
N PHE A 237 -2.86 2.82 8.89
CA PHE A 237 -2.14 4.10 8.72
C PHE A 237 -2.90 5.15 7.91
N SER A 238 -3.42 4.77 6.75
CA SER A 238 -4.06 5.71 5.81
C SER A 238 -5.26 6.41 6.43
N GLY A 239 -5.46 7.68 6.07
CA GLY A 239 -6.57 8.48 6.56
C GLY A 239 -6.39 9.08 7.96
N LYS A 240 -5.29 8.77 8.66
CA LYS A 240 -5.03 9.24 10.03
C LYS A 240 -3.92 10.30 10.07
N ASP A 241 -4.17 11.43 10.75
CA ASP A 241 -3.14 12.45 11.00
C ASP A 241 -2.09 12.00 12.03
N PRO A 242 -0.95 12.71 12.16
CA PRO A 242 0.15 12.32 13.03
C PRO A 242 -0.18 12.20 14.53
N SER A 243 -1.30 12.75 15.02
CA SER A 243 -1.70 12.58 16.42
C SER A 243 -2.19 11.16 16.74
N LYS A 244 -2.43 10.33 15.72
CA LYS A 244 -2.94 8.97 15.86
C LYS A 244 -1.75 8.04 16.03
N VAL A 245 -1.62 7.50 17.24
CA VAL A 245 -0.46 6.70 17.66
C VAL A 245 -0.23 5.47 16.78
N ASP A 246 -1.27 4.89 16.21
CA ASP A 246 -1.19 3.78 15.25
C ASP A 246 -0.18 4.05 14.13
N ARG A 247 -0.22 5.26 13.56
CA ARG A 247 0.66 5.65 12.46
C ARG A 247 1.98 6.19 12.99
N PHE A 248 1.93 7.16 13.89
CA PHE A 248 3.14 7.86 14.34
C PHE A 248 4.09 6.96 15.12
N CYS A 249 3.58 6.20 16.10
CA CYS A 249 4.42 5.33 16.91
C CYS A 249 4.99 4.17 16.08
N SER A 250 4.23 3.61 15.14
CA SER A 250 4.73 2.56 14.23
C SER A 250 5.91 3.06 13.39
N LEU A 251 5.80 4.25 12.79
CA LEU A 251 6.89 4.88 12.04
C LEU A 251 8.11 5.14 12.93
N ARG A 252 7.89 5.62 14.17
CA ARG A 252 8.97 5.86 15.13
C ARG A 252 9.68 4.58 15.55
N CYS A 253 8.93 3.50 15.79
CA CYS A 253 9.50 2.19 16.12
C CYS A 253 10.36 1.66 14.98
N ALA A 254 9.92 1.81 13.72
CA ALA A 254 10.70 1.43 12.54
C ALA A 254 12.04 2.20 12.49
N LEU A 255 11.99 3.53 12.61
CA LEU A 255 13.18 4.38 12.59
C LEU A 255 14.18 4.04 13.70
N CYS A 256 13.70 3.74 14.91
CA CYS A 256 14.57 3.30 16.01
C CYS A 256 15.29 1.99 15.67
N ARG A 257 14.62 1.03 15.03
CA ARG A 257 15.22 -0.25 14.64
C ARG A 257 16.24 -0.10 13.53
N GLU A 258 15.94 0.71 12.52
CA GLU A 258 16.88 1.03 11.45
C GLU A 258 18.15 1.69 12.00
N LYS A 259 18.03 2.72 12.86
CA LYS A 259 19.20 3.36 13.47
C LYS A 259 20.04 2.40 14.31
N HIS A 260 19.41 1.53 15.09
CA HIS A 260 20.14 0.53 15.89
C HIS A 260 20.87 -0.51 15.03
N ARG A 261 20.34 -0.87 13.84
CA ARG A 261 21.03 -1.77 12.91
C ARG A 261 22.09 -1.04 12.07
N GLY A 262 21.78 0.12 11.51
CA GLY A 262 22.71 0.92 10.72
C GLY A 262 23.94 1.34 11.53
N GLY A 263 23.75 1.71 12.80
CA GLY A 263 24.84 2.07 13.70
C GLY A 263 25.76 0.91 14.12
N ARG A 264 25.38 -0.35 13.88
CA ARG A 264 26.25 -1.52 14.17
C ARG A 264 27.19 -1.89 13.01
N SER A 265 27.17 -1.15 11.90
CA SER A 265 28.06 -1.38 10.75
C SER A 265 29.36 -0.56 10.74
N GLY A 266 29.64 0.21 11.81
CA GLY A 266 30.81 1.10 11.90
C GLY A 266 31.72 0.83 13.09
N GLY A 267 32.16 -0.41 13.30
CA GLY A 267 33.05 -0.74 14.41
C GLY A 267 33.68 -2.13 14.35
N SER A 268 34.54 -2.37 13.36
CA SER A 268 35.66 -3.32 13.43
C SER A 268 36.51 -3.27 12.15
N LEU A 269 37.53 -2.41 12.17
CA LEU A 269 38.93 -2.69 11.84
C LEU A 269 39.78 -1.63 12.56
#